data_AF-A0A2P8KTU2-F1
#
_entry.id   AF-A0A2P8KTU2-F1
#
_cell.length_a   1.000
_cell.length_b   1.000
_cell.length_c   1.000
_cell.angle_alpha   90.00
_cell.angle_beta   90.00
_cell.angle_gamma   90.00
#
_symmetry.space_group_name_H-M   'P 1'
#
loop_
_entity.id
_entity.type
_entity.pdbx_description
1 polymer ?
#
loop_
_entity_poly.entity_id
_entity_poly.type
_entity_poly.pdbx_seq_one_letter_code
_entity_poly.pdbx_strand_id
1 'polypeptide(L)' 'MKNNFMKTPKKTQTMSNDIQTRLKPEVDGLVLDFRNLSAENQKLLTDDILNHFSPAEKARIFILRGEED' A
#
# COMPACT_ATOMS: atom_id res chain seq x y z
N MET A 1 49.10 25.36 32.82
CA MET A 1 49.44 24.22 31.96
C MET A 1 48.92 22.93 32.60
N LYS A 2 48.31 22.09 31.76
CA LYS A 2 47.91 20.68 31.96
C LYS A 2 46.57 20.39 32.67
N ASN A 3 45.70 19.83 31.83
CA ASN A 3 44.33 19.35 31.99
C ASN A 3 44.25 18.16 32.97
N ASN A 4 43.03 17.81 33.38
CA ASN A 4 42.54 16.42 33.47
C ASN A 4 41.01 16.39 33.64
N PHE A 5 40.27 16.62 32.55
CA PHE A 5 38.85 16.23 32.46
C PHE A 5 38.80 14.70 32.29
N MET A 6 38.53 13.96 33.37
CA MET A 6 38.20 12.53 33.26
C MET A 6 36.79 12.36 32.70
N LYS A 7 36.74 11.61 31.60
CA LYS A 7 35.54 11.16 30.89
C LYS A 7 34.88 10.04 31.68
N THR A 8 33.56 10.05 31.78
CA THR A 8 32.77 8.81 31.73
C THR A 8 31.66 8.98 30.71
N PRO A 9 31.58 8.12 29.68
CA PRO A 9 30.54 8.21 28.67
C PRO A 9 29.21 7.82 29.30
N LYS A 10 28.20 8.70 29.23
CA LYS A 10 26.81 8.26 29.31
C LYS A 10 26.63 7.25 28.18
N LYS A 11 26.57 5.96 28.52
CA LYS A 11 26.04 4.94 27.61
C LYS A 11 24.60 5.33 27.34
N THR A 12 24.41 6.09 26.26
CA THR A 12 23.15 6.08 25.53
C THR A 12 23.00 4.64 25.08
N GLN A 13 22.17 3.87 25.78
CA GLN A 13 21.57 2.68 25.17
C GLN A 13 20.66 3.22 24.08
N THR A 14 21.26 3.50 22.92
CA THR A 14 20.55 3.43 21.66
C THR A 14 20.12 1.97 21.56
N MET A 15 18.91 1.68 22.01
CA MET A 15 18.17 0.53 21.52
C MET A 15 18.08 0.77 20.03
N SER A 16 19.04 0.22 19.28
CA SER A 16 18.93 0.07 17.83
C SER A 16 17.83 -0.95 17.66
N ASN A 17 16.60 -0.46 17.73
CA ASN A 17 15.46 -1.09 17.15
C ASN A 17 15.79 -1.09 15.65
N ASP A 18 16.46 -2.15 15.19
CA ASP A 18 16.38 -2.63 13.82
C ASP A 18 14.91 -3.00 13.57
N ILE A 19 14.05 -1.98 13.57
CA ILE A 19 12.81 -2.01 12.85
C ILE A 19 13.31 -1.99 11.42
N GLN A 20 13.58 -3.18 10.88
CA GLN A 20 13.44 -3.40 9.45
C GLN A 20 11.98 -3.07 9.16
N THR A 21 11.69 -1.77 9.00
CA THR A 21 10.55 -1.30 8.26
C THR A 21 10.79 -1.84 6.85
N ARG A 22 10.37 -3.08 6.61
CA ARG A 22 9.93 -3.46 5.27
C ARG A 22 8.89 -2.41 4.94
N LEU A 23 9.32 -1.39 4.21
CA LEU A 23 8.43 -0.48 3.51
C LEU A 23 7.52 -1.42 2.73
N LYS A 24 6.30 -1.62 3.23
CA LYS A 24 5.26 -2.22 2.41
C LYS A 24 5.21 -1.31 1.19
N PRO A 25 5.40 -1.83 -0.03
CA PRO A 25 5.17 -1.00 -1.19
C PRO A 25 3.75 -0.45 -1.03
N GLU A 26 3.60 0.87 -1.03
CA GLU A 26 2.30 1.50 -1.20
C GLU A 26 1.85 1.04 -2.59
N VAL A 27 0.97 0.04 -2.61
CA VAL A 27 0.45 -0.48 -3.87
C VAL A 27 -0.68 0.46 -4.24
N ASP A 28 -0.38 1.40 -5.13
CA ASP A 28 -1.40 2.20 -5.79
C ASP A 28 -2.34 1.26 -6.56
N GLY A 29 -3.62 1.27 -6.19
CA GLY A 29 -4.67 0.46 -6.78
C GLY A 29 -5.90 1.30 -7.14
N LEU A 30 -6.62 0.87 -8.17
CA LEU A 30 -7.85 1.52 -8.60
C LEU A 30 -9.05 0.80 -7.98
N VAL A 31 -9.93 1.55 -7.31
CA VAL A 31 -11.18 1.00 -6.78
C VAL A 31 -12.33 1.43 -7.68
N LEU A 32 -13.09 0.46 -8.18
CA LEU A 32 -14.30 0.67 -8.96
C LEU A 32 -15.52 0.25 -8.13
N ASP A 33 -16.43 1.19 -7.89
CA ASP A 33 -17.66 0.91 -7.16
C ASP A 33 -18.79 0.57 -8.14
N PHE A 34 -19.16 -0.71 -8.18
CA PHE A 34 -20.21 -1.21 -9.09
C PHE A 34 -21.61 -1.12 -8.46
N ARG A 35 -21.74 -0.82 -7.17
CA ARG A 35 -23.03 -0.83 -6.45
C ARG A 35 -24.04 0.16 -7.03
N ASN A 36 -23.56 1.27 -7.58
CA ASN A 36 -24.39 2.32 -8.17
C ASN A 36 -24.40 2.31 -9.71
N LEU A 37 -23.76 1.31 -10.33
CA LEU A 37 -23.73 1.17 -11.78
C LEU A 37 -24.89 0.29 -12.27
N SER A 38 -25.51 0.68 -13.39
CA SER A 38 -26.45 -0.18 -14.09
C SER A 38 -25.76 -1.47 -14.56
N ALA A 39 -26.52 -2.56 -14.71
CA ALA A 39 -25.99 -3.82 -15.20
C ALA A 39 -25.29 -3.69 -16.58
N GLU A 40 -25.79 -2.81 -17.45
CA GLU A 40 -25.19 -2.49 -18.75
C GLU A 40 -23.80 -1.85 -18.58
N ASN A 41 -23.66 -0.86 -17.70
CA ASN A 41 -22.37 -0.20 -17.46
C ASN A 41 -21.38 -1.12 -16.75
N GLN A 42 -21.85 -1.96 -15.83
CA GLN A 42 -21.00 -2.98 -15.21
C GLN A 42 -20.46 -3.96 -16.26
N LYS A 43 -21.33 -4.39 -17.20
CA LYS A 43 -20.93 -5.28 -18.29
C LYS A 43 -19.91 -4.62 -19.21
N LEU A 44 -20.19 -3.39 -19.68
CA LEU A 44 -19.27 -2.62 -20.52
C LEU A 44 -17.89 -2.44 -19.86
N LEU A 45 -17.87 -2.10 -18.56
CA LEU A 45 -16.62 -1.96 -17.83
C LEU A 45 -15.86 -3.29 -17.74
N THR A 46 -16.54 -4.40 -17.48
CA THR A 46 -15.87 -5.69 -17.26
C THR A 46 -15.42 -6.34 -18.57
N ASP A 47 -16.29 -6.36 -19.57
CA ASP A 47 -16.12 -7.13 -20.80
C ASP A 47 -15.30 -6.37 -21.84
N ASP A 48 -15.41 -5.04 -21.88
CA ASP A 48 -14.70 -4.22 -22.87
C ASP A 48 -13.52 -3.50 -22.22
N ILE A 49 -13.77 -2.64 -21.23
CA ILE A 49 -12.74 -1.73 -20.72
C ILE A 49 -11.65 -2.49 -19.96
N LEU A 50 -12.02 -3.31 -18.98
CA LEU A 50 -11.05 -4.03 -18.16
C LEU A 50 -10.26 -5.04 -18.99
N ASN A 51 -10.81 -5.57 -20.08
CA ASN A 51 -10.11 -6.52 -20.93
C ASN A 51 -8.91 -5.96 -21.69
N HIS A 52 -8.83 -4.65 -21.87
CA HIS A 52 -7.67 -4.00 -22.48
C HIS A 52 -6.48 -3.84 -21.53
N PHE A 53 -6.67 -4.04 -20.22
CA PHE A 53 -5.58 -3.95 -19.25
C PHE A 53 -4.77 -5.24 -19.23
N SER A 54 -3.46 -5.10 -19.01
CA SER A 54 -2.57 -6.24 -18.79
C SER A 54 -2.93 -6.98 -17.50
N PRO A 55 -2.53 -8.26 -17.35
CA PRO A 55 -2.77 -9.00 -16.11
C PRO A 55 -2.23 -8.32 -14.85
N ALA A 56 -1.09 -7.64 -14.95
CA ALA A 56 -0.47 -6.93 -13.83
C ALA A 56 -1.27 -5.68 -13.42
N GLU A 57 -1.88 -4.99 -14.38
CA GLU A 57 -2.75 -3.84 -14.11
C GLU A 57 -4.09 -4.31 -13.53
N LYS A 58 -4.70 -5.36 -14.10
CA LYS A 58 -5.92 -5.98 -13.57
C LYS A 58 -5.75 -6.42 -12.11
N ALA A 59 -4.59 -6.94 -11.73
CA ALA A 59 -4.29 -7.34 -10.36
C ALA A 59 -4.30 -6.18 -9.34
N ARG A 60 -4.28 -4.92 -9.82
CA ARG A 60 -4.35 -3.72 -8.97
C ARG A 60 -5.73 -3.06 -8.98
N ILE A 61 -6.72 -3.66 -9.63
CA ILE A 61 -8.09 -3.15 -9.71
C ILE A 61 -8.97 -3.91 -8.72
N PHE A 62 -9.67 -3.18 -7.85
CA PHE A 62 -10.58 -3.72 -6.86
C PHE A 62 -12.01 -3.31 -7.21
N ILE A 63 -12.90 -4.28 -7.35
CA ILE A 63 -14.31 -4.02 -7.70
C ILE A 63 -15.18 -4.24 -6.47
N LEU A 64 -15.89 -3.20 -6.03
CA LEU A 64 -16.88 -3.30 -4.98
C LEU A 64 -18.23 -3.69 -5.61
N ARG A 65 -18.69 -4.90 -5.33
CA ARG A 65 -20.03 -5.38 -5.71
C ARG A 65 -20.98 -5.23 -4.52
N GLY A 66 -22.27 -5.05 -4.81
CA GLY A 66 -23.30 -5.17 -3.76
C GLY A 66 -23.36 -6.60 -3.25
N GLU A 67 -23.89 -6.80 -2.06
CA GLU A 67 -24.21 -8.16 -1.60
C GLU A 67 -25.21 -8.77 -2.59
N GLU A 68 -24.86 -9.93 -3.14
CA GLU A 68 -25.82 -10.75 -3.89
C GLU A 68 -26.74 -11.41 -2.86
N ASP A 69 -27.99 -10.95 -2.78
CA ASP A 69 -29.09 -11.70 -2.14
C ASP A 69 -29.39 -13.00 -2.89
#